data_AF-A0A955VQ82-F1
#
_entry.id   AF-A0A955VQ82-F1
#
_cell.length_a   1.000
_cell.length_b   1.000
_cell.length_c   1.000
_cell.angle_alpha   90.00
_cell.angle_beta   90.00
_cell.angle_gamma   90.00
#
_symmetry.space_group_name_H-M   'P 1'
#
loop_
_entity.id
_entity.type
_entity.pdbx_description
1 polymer ?
#
loop_
_entity_poly.entity_id
_entity_poly.type
_entity_poly.pdbx_seq_one_letter_code
_entity_poly.pdbx_strand_id
1 'polypeptide(L)'
;MTPWPLDAYLDWPALEAWCRDIAAAHPEWVVLTEIGRTLQDRPILLLTLGANDGAQDERPGFWLDGGTHAAEWAGIMAAAH
;
A
#
# COMPACT_ATOMS: atom_id res chain seq x y z
N MET A 1 2.97 -15.77 2.09
CA MET A 1 3.12 -15.93 0.63
C MET A 1 2.34 -14.81 -0.01
N THR A 2 2.96 -14.00 -0.86
CA THR A 2 2.24 -12.99 -1.64
C THR A 2 1.21 -13.67 -2.55
N PRO A 3 0.04 -13.06 -2.77
CA PRO A 3 -0.98 -13.63 -3.65
C PRO A 3 -0.64 -13.58 -5.15
N TRP A 4 0.53 -13.04 -5.53
CA TRP A 4 1.04 -13.00 -6.91
C TRP A 4 2.39 -13.68 -7.09
N PRO A 5 2.68 -14.14 -8.32
CA PRO A 5 4.01 -14.58 -8.73
C PRO A 5 5.06 -13.47 -8.59
N LEU A 6 6.25 -13.80 -8.05
CA LEU A 6 7.38 -12.87 -7.92
C LEU A 6 8.20 -12.71 -9.21
N ASP A 7 7.77 -13.33 -10.31
CA ASP A 7 8.35 -13.19 -11.64
C ASP A 7 7.61 -12.16 -12.50
N ALA A 8 6.63 -11.45 -11.92
CA ALA A 8 5.82 -10.46 -12.60
C ALA A 8 5.61 -9.17 -11.77
N TYR A 9 5.32 -8.09 -12.49
CA TYR A 9 4.96 -6.80 -11.94
C TYR A 9 3.43 -6.63 -11.99
N LEU A 10 2.81 -6.21 -10.88
CA LEU A 10 1.40 -5.82 -10.88
C LEU A 10 1.21 -4.55 -11.71
N ASP A 11 0.16 -4.46 -12.51
CA ASP A 11 -0.25 -3.17 -13.06
C ASP A 11 -1.00 -2.33 -12.00
N TRP A 12 -1.34 -1.10 -12.34
CA TRP A 12 -2.04 -0.20 -11.40
C TRP A 12 -3.36 -0.79 -10.88
N PRO A 13 -4.30 -1.30 -11.72
CA PRO A 13 -5.53 -1.91 -11.23
C PRO A 13 -5.29 -3.09 -10.27
N ALA A 14 -4.33 -3.95 -10.55
CA ALA A 14 -4.02 -5.08 -9.67
C ALA A 14 -3.39 -4.64 -8.34
N LEU A 15 -2.51 -3.63 -8.36
CA LEU A 15 -1.94 -3.04 -7.15
C LEU A 15 -3.01 -2.35 -6.30
N GLU A 16 -3.92 -1.60 -6.92
CA GLU A 16 -5.05 -0.97 -6.23
C GLU A 16 -5.96 -2.02 -5.57
N ALA A 17 -6.30 -3.09 -6.30
CA ALA A 17 -7.07 -4.20 -5.77
C ALA A 17 -6.38 -4.83 -4.57
N TRP A 18 -5.06 -5.05 -4.63
CA TRP A 18 -4.31 -5.56 -3.50
C TRP A 18 -4.44 -4.72 -2.24
N CYS A 19 -4.23 -3.40 -2.36
CA CYS A 19 -4.30 -2.48 -1.23
C CYS A 19 -5.68 -2.57 -0.54
N ARG A 20 -6.75 -2.71 -1.34
CA ARG A 20 -8.12 -2.87 -0.83
C ARG A 20 -8.33 -4.23 -0.17
N ASP A 21 -7.85 -5.29 -0.80
CA ASP A 21 -8.02 -6.67 -0.32
C ASP A 21 -7.26 -6.90 0.99
N ILE A 22 -6.02 -6.42 1.13
CA ILE A 22 -5.24 -6.60 2.36
C ILE A 22 -5.83 -5.83 3.53
N ALA A 23 -6.36 -4.62 3.28
CA ALA A 23 -7.06 -3.84 4.30
C ALA A 23 -8.38 -4.48 4.72
N ALA A 24 -9.12 -5.06 3.77
CA ALA A 24 -10.37 -5.78 4.06
C ALA A 24 -10.12 -7.10 4.81
N ALA A 25 -9.01 -7.80 4.52
CA ALA A 25 -8.65 -9.06 5.15
C ALA A 25 -8.13 -8.91 6.59
N HIS A 26 -7.54 -7.76 6.92
CA HIS A 26 -6.88 -7.50 8.21
C HIS A 26 -7.24 -6.13 8.80
N PRO A 27 -8.53 -5.82 9.02
CA PRO A 27 -8.98 -4.49 9.46
C PRO A 27 -8.47 -4.09 10.86
N GLU A 28 -8.05 -5.05 11.68
CA GLU A 28 -7.44 -4.82 12.99
C GLU A 28 -5.95 -4.46 12.92
N TRP A 29 -5.31 -4.61 11.76
CA TRP A 29 -3.88 -4.33 11.53
C TRP A 29 -3.60 -3.34 10.39
N VAL A 30 -4.53 -3.16 9.46
CA VAL A 30 -4.30 -2.45 8.20
C VAL A 30 -5.40 -1.43 7.97
N VAL A 31 -5.00 -0.16 7.85
CA VAL A 31 -5.89 0.94 7.48
C VAL A 31 -5.49 1.46 6.10
N LEU A 32 -6.44 1.47 5.16
CA LEU A 32 -6.26 2.06 3.84
C LEU A 32 -6.83 3.48 3.83
N THR A 33 -6.00 4.46 3.48
CA THR A 33 -6.38 5.87 3.36
C THR A 33 -6.05 6.40 1.97
N GLU A 34 -6.97 7.14 1.36
CA GLU A 34 -6.67 7.98 0.19
C GLU A 34 -6.09 9.30 0.69
N ILE A 35 -4.81 9.55 0.40
CA ILE A 35 -4.08 10.75 0.86
C ILE A 35 -4.06 11.88 -0.18
N GLY A 36 -4.68 11.64 -1.33
CA GLY A 36 -4.78 12.62 -2.42
C GLY A 36 -5.17 11.96 -3.74
N ARG A 37 -5.17 12.76 -4.80
CA ARG A 37 -5.43 12.30 -6.15
C ARG A 37 -4.39 12.85 -7.12
N THR A 38 -4.07 12.05 -8.14
CA THR A 38 -3.22 12.44 -9.25
C THR A 38 -3.92 13.44 -10.18
N LEU A 39 -3.19 14.06 -11.11
CA LEU A 39 -3.76 14.94 -12.14
C LEU A 39 -4.81 14.23 -13.02
N GLN A 40 -4.71 12.90 -13.14
CA GLN A 40 -5.63 12.06 -13.92
C GLN A 40 -6.73 11.43 -13.07
N ASP A 41 -6.99 11.98 -11.87
CA ASP A 41 -8.03 11.55 -10.93
C ASP A 41 -7.90 10.08 -10.47
N ARG A 42 -6.66 9.60 -10.35
CA ARG A 42 -6.35 8.31 -9.68
C ARG A 42 -6.05 8.53 -8.20
N PRO A 43 -6.51 7.66 -7.29
CA PRO A 43 -6.24 7.81 -5.86
C PRO A 43 -4.76 7.56 -5.56
N ILE A 44 -4.21 8.33 -4.62
CA ILE A 44 -2.92 8.07 -3.99
C ILE A 44 -3.20 7.36 -2.67
N LEU A 45 -2.83 6.09 -2.59
CA LEU A 45 -3.19 5.20 -1.50
C LEU A 45 -2.05 5.09 -0.47
N LEU A 46 -2.40 5.13 0.81
CA LEU A 46 -1.52 4.85 1.94
C LEU A 46 -2.08 3.67 2.72
N LEU A 47 -1.22 2.66 2.97
CA LEU A 47 -1.48 1.59 3.93
C LEU A 47 -0.75 1.93 5.23
N THR A 48 -1.51 2.06 6.32
CA THR A 48 -0.95 2.13 7.68
C THR A 48 -1.00 0.74 8.29
N LEU A 49 0.17 0.20 8.64
CA LEU A 49 0.35 -1.14 9.19
C LEU A 49 0.67 -1.06 10.68
N GLY A 50 -0.13 -1.70 11.53
CA GLY A 50 0.05 -1.77 12.97
C GLY A 50 -1.26 -2.09 13.68
N ALA A 51 -1.20 -2.59 14.93
CA ALA A 51 -2.43 -2.90 15.67
C ALA A 51 -3.28 -1.63 15.80
N ASN A 52 -4.51 -1.71 15.32
CA ASN A 52 -5.47 -0.62 15.35
C ASN A 52 -6.10 -0.50 16.76
N ASP A 53 -5.28 -0.10 17.73
CA ASP A 53 -5.65 0.09 19.13
C ASP A 53 -5.29 1.50 19.63
N GLY A 54 -5.48 1.75 20.92
CA GLY A 54 -5.38 3.08 21.52
C GLY A 54 -3.96 3.65 21.68
N ALA A 55 -2.90 2.90 21.38
CA ALA A 55 -1.52 3.36 21.58
C ALA A 55 -0.75 3.60 20.27
N GLN A 56 -1.46 3.80 19.15
CA GLN A 56 -0.84 3.97 17.82
C GLN A 56 0.16 5.13 17.78
N ASP A 57 -0.20 6.29 18.33
CA ASP A 57 0.61 7.52 18.27
C ASP A 57 1.87 7.49 19.14
N GLU A 58 1.99 6.51 20.04
CA GLU A 58 3.16 6.34 20.92
C GLU A 58 4.20 5.39 20.32
N ARG A 59 3.86 4.70 19.23
CA ARG A 59 4.74 3.73 18.57
C ARG A 59 5.67 4.44 17.60
N PRO A 60 6.92 3.98 17.44
CA PRO A 60 7.78 4.50 16.39
C PRO A 60 7.16 4.26 15.01
N GLY A 61 7.14 5.30 14.18
CA GLY A 61 6.68 5.23 12.80
C GLY A 61 7.81 4.89 11.83
N PHE A 62 7.47 4.17 10.76
CA PHE A 62 8.35 3.92 9.62
C PHE A 62 7.61 4.30 8.34
N TRP A 63 8.28 5.06 7.46
CA TRP A 63 7.72 5.47 6.17
C TRP A 63 8.44 4.73 5.04
N LEU A 64 7.65 4.14 4.15
CA LEU A 64 8.11 3.49 2.93
C LEU A 64 7.17 3.88 1.79
N ASP A 65 7.73 4.39 0.70
CA ASP A 65 7.00 4.71 -0.51
C ASP A 65 7.75 4.26 -1.78
N GLY A 66 7.01 4.19 -2.88
CA GLY A 66 7.52 3.87 -4.20
C GLY A 66 6.59 4.44 -5.28
N GLY A 67 7.09 4.58 -6.50
CA GLY A 67 6.29 5.06 -7.63
C GLY A 67 6.28 6.58 -7.85
N THR A 68 7.12 7.33 -7.14
CA THR A 68 7.35 8.76 -7.41
C THR A 68 7.85 9.01 -8.83
N HIS A 69 8.72 8.14 -9.35
CA HIS A 69 9.05 8.07 -10.77
C HIS A 69 8.31 6.91 -11.43
N ALA A 70 7.57 7.21 -12.51
CA ALA A 70 6.71 6.23 -13.18
C ALA A 70 7.43 4.98 -13.73
N ALA A 71 8.74 5.07 -14.01
CA ALA A 71 9.53 3.97 -14.55
C ALA A 71 10.13 3.04 -13.48
N GLU A 72 10.08 3.41 -12.19
CA GLU A 72 10.76 2.71 -11.10
C GLU A 72 9.84 1.68 -10.43
N TRP A 73 9.20 0.85 -11.23
CA TRP A 73 8.15 -0.08 -10.78
C TRP A 73 8.65 -1.17 -9.81
N ALA A 74 9.96 -1.43 -9.81
CA ALA A 74 10.63 -2.26 -8.80
C ALA A 74 10.43 -1.77 -7.37
N GLY A 75 10.47 -0.46 -7.13
CA GLY A 75 10.26 0.11 -5.79
C GLY A 75 8.84 -0.09 -5.28
N ILE A 76 7.86 -0.04 -6.18
CA ILE A 76 6.45 -0.31 -5.86
C ILE A 76 6.27 -1.77 -5.44
N MET A 77 6.83 -2.71 -6.20
CA MET A 77 6.73 -4.12 -5.83
C MET A 77 7.49 -4.46 -4.55
N ALA A 78 8.61 -3.80 -4.27
CA ALA A 78 9.33 -3.98 -3.02
C ALA A 78 8.50 -3.53 -1.81
N ALA A 79 7.72 -2.44 -1.95
CA ALA A 79 6.80 -1.98 -0.90
C ALA A 79 5.57 -2.89 -0.72
N ALA A 80 5.18 -3.62 -1.77
CA ALA A 80 4.01 -4.52 -1.77
C ALA A 80 4.35 -6.00 -1.50
N HIS A 81 5.58 -6.31 -1.11
CA HIS A 81 6.06 -7.67 -0.81
C HIS A 81 5.91 -8.02 0.67
#